data_AF-A0A126PFV9-F1
#
_entry.id   AF-A0A126PFV9-F1
#
_cell.length_a   1.000
_cell.length_b   1.000
_cell.length_c   1.000
_cell.angle_alpha   90.00
_cell.angle_beta   90.00
_cell.angle_gamma   90.00
#
_symmetry.space_group_name_H-M   'P 1'
#
loop_
_entity.id
_entity.type
_entity.pdbx_description
1 polymer ?
#
loop_
_entity_poly.entity_id
_entity_poly.type
_entity_poly.pdbx_seq_one_letter_code
_entity_poly.pdbx_strand_id
1 'polypeptide(L)'
;MQATIKSKLTLGLGFLFLIILLLSGVGTYFLYQISRSAEATLRNNYRSVAYARELADALADLRDARLSAGANANPAAARARLAFEQSLMAEQRNITEPGEGPLADSLATGFRQLVAAAPASAVAQVAYQQLRRQSARVAALNLHAIEQQSQRTRQIANRTITTLGLLAALGILATFSFIFSFPDYVTKPVEELTAGIRRLAAGDYSQRLPVPAYQEFAGVATAFNDMAQKLENYETPDGTPRLETDGALERTTVHRRPGAAAAPAPNADGRPGV
;
A
#
# COMPACT_ATOMS: atom_id res chain seq x y z
N MET A 1 17.18 -33.96 -0.77
CA MET A 1 17.03 -32.88 -1.78
C MET A 1 18.13 -31.85 -1.50
N GLN A 2 19.12 -31.72 -2.38
CA GLN A 2 20.11 -30.63 -2.24
C GLN A 2 19.39 -29.30 -2.50
N ALA A 3 19.57 -28.33 -1.61
CA ALA A 3 18.88 -27.05 -1.72
C ALA A 3 19.47 -26.24 -2.87
N THR A 4 18.69 -25.95 -3.91
CA THR A 4 19.06 -25.05 -5.00
C THR A 4 19.09 -23.60 -4.51
N ILE A 5 20.06 -22.79 -4.94
CA ILE A 5 20.12 -21.35 -4.62
C ILE A 5 18.84 -20.65 -5.10
N LYS A 6 18.34 -21.05 -6.28
CA LYS A 6 17.08 -20.56 -6.84
C LYS A 6 15.93 -20.70 -5.84
N SER A 7 15.76 -21.87 -5.22
CA SER A 7 14.68 -22.09 -4.25
C SER A 7 14.80 -21.19 -3.03
N LYS A 8 16.01 -20.99 -2.47
CA LYS A 8 16.20 -20.10 -1.32
C LYS A 8 15.90 -18.64 -1.67
N LEU A 9 16.36 -18.20 -2.85
CA LEU A 9 16.13 -16.85 -3.34
C LEU A 9 14.64 -16.59 -3.62
N THR A 10 13.98 -17.50 -4.34
CA THR A 10 12.56 -17.38 -4.69
C THR A 10 11.68 -17.39 -3.44
N LEU A 11 12.01 -18.21 -2.43
CA LEU A 11 11.25 -18.26 -1.18
C LEU A 11 11.37 -16.93 -0.42
N GLY A 12 12.57 -16.34 -0.41
CA GLY A 12 12.83 -15.03 0.16
C GLY A 12 12.09 -13.88 -0.51
N LEU A 13 12.27 -13.78 -1.82
CA LEU A 13 11.64 -12.75 -2.63
C LEU A 13 10.12 -12.89 -2.57
N GLY A 14 9.60 -14.12 -2.60
CA GLY A 14 8.19 -14.43 -2.43
C GLY A 14 7.66 -14.03 -1.05
N PHE A 15 8.42 -14.26 0.02
CA PHE A 15 8.07 -13.83 1.36
C PHE A 15 8.02 -12.30 1.47
N LEU A 16 9.02 -11.59 0.94
CA LEU A 16 9.02 -10.12 0.93
C LEU A 16 7.87 -9.56 0.09
N PHE A 17 7.60 -10.15 -1.07
CA PHE A 17 6.48 -9.78 -1.93
C PHE A 17 5.13 -9.98 -1.22
N LEU A 18 4.96 -11.07 -0.47
CA LEU A 18 3.77 -11.30 0.34
C LEU A 18 3.60 -10.21 1.42
N ILE A 19 4.68 -9.80 2.09
CA ILE A 19 4.63 -8.70 3.06
C ILE A 19 4.20 -7.39 2.40
N ILE A 20 4.72 -7.08 1.21
CA ILE A 20 4.33 -5.87 0.45
C ILE A 20 2.84 -5.92 0.07
N LEU A 21 2.34 -7.07 -0.37
CA LEU A 21 0.92 -7.27 -0.66
C LEU A 21 0.06 -7.08 0.58
N LEU A 22 0.47 -7.62 1.73
CA LEU A 22 -0.25 -7.46 3.00
C LEU A 22 -0.26 -6.00 3.46
N LEU A 23 0.90 -5.32 3.43
CA LEU A 23 1.01 -3.89 3.76
C LEU A 23 0.09 -3.04 2.86
N SER A 24 0.11 -3.30 1.55
CA SER A 24 -0.73 -2.58 0.59
C SER A 24 -2.21 -2.87 0.81
N GLY A 25 -2.60 -4.15 0.93
CA GLY A 25 -3.98 -4.56 1.13
C GLY A 25 -4.58 -4.00 2.43
N VAL A 26 -3.85 -4.12 3.54
CA VAL A 26 -4.26 -3.58 4.85
C VAL A 26 -4.34 -2.05 4.80
N GLY A 27 -3.34 -1.39 4.21
CA GLY A 27 -3.30 0.06 4.07
C GLY A 27 -4.48 0.59 3.24
N THR A 28 -4.73 0.00 2.08
CA THR A 28 -5.85 0.38 1.20
C THR A 28 -7.20 0.12 1.88
N TYR A 29 -7.38 -1.04 2.53
CA TYR A 29 -8.61 -1.35 3.26
C TYR A 29 -8.90 -0.32 4.35
N PHE A 30 -7.88 0.09 5.11
CA PHE A 30 -8.01 1.09 6.15
C PHE A 30 -8.38 2.48 5.61
N LEU A 31 -7.73 2.93 4.53
CA LEU A 31 -8.07 4.20 3.88
C LEU A 31 -9.51 4.20 3.37
N TYR A 32 -9.95 3.08 2.80
CA TYR A 32 -11.32 2.91 2.32
C TYR A 32 -12.35 2.98 3.46
N GLN A 33 -12.06 2.32 4.59
CA GLN A 33 -12.95 2.30 5.75
C GLN A 33 -13.16 3.69 6.34
N ILE A 34 -12.09 4.50 6.45
CA ILE A 34 -12.16 5.88 6.94
C ILE A 34 -12.96 6.76 5.98
N SER A 35 -12.61 6.73 4.69
CA SER A 35 -13.18 7.66 3.71
C SER A 35 -14.70 7.46 3.55
N ARG A 36 -15.17 6.22 3.43
CA ARG A 36 -16.58 5.96 3.08
C ARG A 36 -17.54 6.09 4.26
N SER A 37 -17.09 5.78 5.48
CA SER A 37 -17.95 5.74 6.67
C SER A 37 -18.05 7.09 7.39
N ALA A 38 -17.04 7.95 7.24
CA ALA A 38 -16.97 9.21 7.98
C ALA A 38 -17.76 10.33 7.30
N GLU A 39 -17.72 10.43 5.98
CA GLU A 39 -18.11 11.69 5.32
C GLU A 39 -19.62 11.96 5.33
N ALA A 40 -20.44 10.97 5.02
CA ALA A 40 -21.89 11.14 4.96
C ALA A 40 -22.52 11.31 6.36
N THR A 41 -22.14 10.45 7.31
CA THR A 41 -22.68 10.48 8.69
C THR A 41 -22.24 11.75 9.43
N LEU A 42 -20.96 12.10 9.42
CA LEU A 42 -20.49 13.29 10.13
C LEU A 42 -21.14 14.55 9.56
N ARG A 43 -21.22 14.67 8.23
CA ARG A 43 -21.84 15.84 7.59
C ARG A 43 -23.29 16.01 8.02
N ASN A 44 -24.06 14.93 8.09
CA ASN A 44 -25.46 15.00 8.52
C ASN A 44 -25.57 15.29 10.03
N ASN A 45 -24.70 14.73 10.88
CA ASN A 45 -24.72 15.01 12.32
C ASN A 45 -24.35 16.47 12.61
N TYR A 46 -23.39 17.04 11.87
CA TYR A 46 -23.07 18.48 11.96
C TYR A 46 -24.26 19.35 11.52
N ARG A 47 -25.05 18.92 10.53
CA ARG A 47 -26.27 19.61 10.12
C ARG A 47 -27.33 19.59 11.21
N SER A 48 -27.60 18.45 11.86
CA SER A 48 -28.55 18.40 12.98
C SER A 48 -28.11 19.30 14.15
N VAL A 49 -26.80 19.39 14.43
CA VAL A 49 -26.27 20.35 15.41
C VAL A 49 -26.51 21.81 14.99
N ALA A 50 -26.38 22.13 13.69
CA ALA A 50 -26.67 23.45 13.17
C ALA A 50 -28.17 23.78 13.26
N TYR A 51 -29.05 22.86 12.85
CA TYR A 51 -30.50 23.01 12.96
C TYR A 51 -30.94 23.20 14.41
N ALA A 52 -30.37 22.45 15.35
CA ALA A 52 -30.63 22.62 16.78
C ALA A 52 -30.27 24.01 17.31
N ARG A 53 -29.19 24.63 16.79
CA ARG A 53 -28.81 26.01 17.13
C ARG A 53 -29.78 27.01 16.51
N GLU A 54 -30.07 26.88 15.22
CA GLU A 54 -31.03 27.76 14.52
C GLU A 54 -32.42 27.71 15.18
N LEU A 55 -32.87 26.53 15.62
CA LEU A 55 -34.10 26.36 16.38
C LEU A 55 -34.07 27.12 17.71
N ALA A 56 -32.94 27.08 18.43
CA ALA A 56 -32.80 27.79 19.70
C ALA A 56 -32.77 29.32 19.51
N ASP A 57 -32.10 29.79 18.46
CA ASP A 57 -32.01 31.22 18.13
C ASP A 57 -33.37 31.76 17.67
N ALA A 58 -34.03 31.07 16.73
CA ALA A 58 -35.37 31.42 16.27
C ALA A 58 -36.41 31.41 17.40
N LEU A 59 -36.26 30.50 18.37
CA LEU A 59 -37.11 30.44 19.56
C LEU A 59 -36.89 31.64 20.49
N ALA A 60 -35.64 32.09 20.66
CA ALA A 60 -35.31 33.29 21.43
C ALA A 60 -35.86 34.55 20.76
N ASP A 61 -35.63 34.71 19.46
CA ASP A 61 -36.15 35.82 18.65
C ASP A 61 -37.68 35.88 18.68
N LEU A 62 -38.35 34.72 18.59
CA LEU A 62 -39.80 34.63 18.67
C LEU A 62 -40.32 35.08 20.04
N ARG A 63 -39.68 34.65 21.13
CA ARG A 63 -40.04 35.07 22.48
C ARG A 63 -39.92 36.59 22.62
N ASP A 64 -38.79 37.15 22.23
CA ASP A 64 -38.49 38.57 22.41
C ASP A 64 -39.41 39.45 21.53
N ALA A 65 -39.71 39.01 20.31
CA ALA A 65 -40.65 39.68 19.40
C ALA A 65 -42.10 39.64 19.91
N ARG A 66 -42.51 38.55 20.56
CA ARG A 66 -43.87 38.40 21.12
C ARG A 66 -44.07 39.14 22.44
N LEU A 67 -43.01 39.34 23.22
CA LEU A 67 -43.04 40.14 24.45
C LEU A 67 -43.01 41.65 24.18
N SER A 68 -42.31 42.10 23.14
CA SER A 68 -42.12 43.52 22.83
C SER A 68 -43.28 44.19 22.09
N ALA A 69 -44.03 43.47 21.26
CA ALA A 69 -44.98 44.08 20.32
C ALA A 69 -46.42 43.52 20.37
N GLY A 70 -46.76 42.66 21.33
CA GLY A 70 -48.05 41.97 21.36
C GLY A 70 -48.17 40.85 20.32
N ALA A 71 -49.09 39.90 20.57
CA ALA A 71 -48.92 38.51 20.14
C ALA A 71 -48.92 38.23 18.62
N ASN A 72 -49.54 39.03 17.76
CA ASN A 72 -49.95 38.54 16.43
C ASN A 72 -49.84 39.52 15.24
N ALA A 73 -49.10 40.64 15.35
CA ALA A 73 -48.94 41.59 14.22
C ALA A 73 -47.51 42.10 14.03
N ASN A 74 -46.51 41.40 14.59
CA ASN A 74 -45.10 41.80 14.46
C ASN A 74 -44.40 41.03 13.32
N PRO A 75 -43.90 41.72 12.27
CA PRO A 75 -43.10 41.10 11.21
C PRO A 75 -41.87 40.35 11.73
N ALA A 76 -41.31 40.74 12.88
CA ALA A 76 -40.21 40.02 13.52
C ALA A 76 -40.65 38.64 14.06
N ALA A 77 -41.82 38.57 14.71
CA ALA A 77 -42.37 37.29 15.21
C ALA A 77 -42.72 36.35 14.04
N ALA A 78 -43.26 36.88 12.94
CA ALA A 78 -43.54 36.09 11.73
C ALA A 78 -42.25 35.51 11.11
N ARG A 79 -41.18 36.31 11.02
CA ARG A 79 -39.86 35.85 10.52
C ARG A 79 -39.25 34.78 11.43
N ALA A 80 -39.24 34.99 12.75
CA ALA A 80 -38.72 34.03 13.71
C ALA A 80 -39.51 32.71 13.68
N ARG A 81 -40.84 32.79 13.53
CA ARG A 81 -41.69 31.61 13.34
C ARG A 81 -41.32 30.83 12.08
N LEU A 82 -41.18 31.52 10.94
CA LEU A 82 -40.80 30.89 9.68
C LEU A 82 -39.42 30.24 9.78
N ALA A 83 -38.44 30.91 10.39
CA ALA A 83 -37.11 30.36 10.60
C ALA A 83 -37.15 29.07 11.43
N PHE A 84 -37.90 29.06 12.53
CA PHE A 84 -38.09 27.87 13.35
C PHE A 84 -38.72 26.71 12.55
N GLU A 85 -39.79 26.99 11.81
CA GLU A 85 -40.48 25.98 10.99
C GLU A 85 -39.55 25.41 9.90
N GLN A 86 -38.71 26.24 9.28
CA GLN A 86 -37.73 25.81 8.28
C GLN A 86 -36.64 24.90 8.88
N SER A 87 -36.01 25.32 9.98
CA SER A 87 -34.98 24.50 10.64
C SER A 87 -35.58 23.20 11.20
N LEU A 88 -36.81 23.22 11.69
CA LEU A 88 -37.51 22.01 12.15
C LEU A 88 -37.80 21.04 11.00
N MET A 89 -38.24 21.53 9.85
CA MET A 89 -38.44 20.69 8.66
C MET A 89 -37.13 20.12 8.14
N ALA A 90 -36.04 20.89 8.21
CA ALA A 90 -34.71 20.42 7.82
C ALA A 90 -34.24 19.30 8.76
N GLU A 91 -34.42 19.47 10.06
CA GLU A 91 -34.14 18.46 11.10
C GLU A 91 -34.95 17.18 10.87
N GLN A 92 -36.27 17.29 10.67
CA GLN A 92 -37.16 16.14 10.43
C GLN A 92 -36.81 15.35 9.16
N ARG A 93 -36.17 15.99 8.17
CA ARG A 93 -35.67 15.34 6.95
C ARG A 93 -34.26 14.77 7.10
N ASN A 94 -33.57 15.11 8.19
CA ASN A 94 -32.18 14.74 8.46
C ASN A 94 -32.09 14.02 9.81
N ILE A 95 -32.93 13.01 10.03
CA ILE A 95 -32.82 12.15 11.21
C ILE A 95 -31.61 11.22 11.01
N THR A 96 -30.58 11.44 11.80
CA THR A 96 -29.29 10.75 11.77
C THR A 96 -29.15 9.72 12.88
N GLU A 97 -29.67 10.02 14.07
CA GLU A 97 -29.33 9.26 15.27
C GLU A 97 -30.55 8.65 15.98
N PRO A 98 -30.38 7.49 16.65
CA PRO A 98 -31.47 6.87 17.40
C PRO A 98 -32.04 7.79 18.50
N GLY A 99 -33.35 8.05 18.43
CA GLY A 99 -34.06 8.89 19.39
C GLY A 99 -34.20 10.37 19.00
N GLU A 100 -33.61 10.80 17.89
CA GLU A 100 -33.76 12.17 17.35
C GLU A 100 -35.15 12.40 16.75
N GLY A 101 -35.71 11.42 16.03
CA GLY A 101 -37.06 11.52 15.44
C GLY A 101 -38.16 11.88 16.47
N PRO A 102 -38.31 11.13 17.58
CA PRO A 102 -39.25 11.48 18.63
C PRO A 102 -39.00 12.86 19.26
N LEU A 103 -37.74 13.32 19.32
CA LEU A 103 -37.42 14.67 19.78
C LEU A 103 -37.89 15.73 18.79
N ALA A 104 -37.65 15.55 17.49
CA ALA A 104 -38.12 16.43 16.43
C ALA A 104 -39.66 16.53 16.40
N ASP A 105 -40.37 15.42 16.59
CA ASP A 105 -41.84 15.42 16.68
C ASP A 105 -42.34 16.16 17.94
N SER A 106 -41.63 16.01 19.05
CA SER A 106 -41.94 16.72 20.29
C SER A 106 -41.68 18.24 20.17
N LEU A 107 -40.65 18.65 19.42
CA LEU A 107 -40.38 20.05 19.09
C LEU A 107 -41.52 20.65 18.25
N ALA A 108 -42.00 19.92 17.23
CA ALA A 108 -43.14 20.35 16.41
C ALA A 108 -44.40 20.58 17.26
N THR A 109 -44.67 19.67 18.19
CA THR A 109 -45.86 19.74 19.06
C THR A 109 -45.74 20.86 20.09
N GLY A 110 -44.59 20.98 20.75
CA GLY A 110 -44.33 22.05 21.72
C GLY A 110 -44.35 23.44 21.07
N PHE A 111 -43.91 23.55 19.82
CA PHE A 111 -43.92 24.82 19.09
C PHE A 111 -45.35 25.29 18.78
N ARG A 112 -46.23 24.38 18.35
CA ARG A 112 -47.66 24.71 18.16
C ARG A 112 -48.30 25.20 19.46
N GLN A 113 -47.98 24.58 20.59
CA GLN A 113 -48.46 25.02 21.91
C GLN A 113 -47.92 26.40 22.29
N LEU A 114 -46.63 26.66 22.06
CA LEU A 114 -46.03 27.96 22.32
C LEU A 114 -46.70 29.06 21.50
N VAL A 115 -46.89 28.86 20.19
CA VAL A 115 -47.51 29.84 19.29
C VAL A 115 -48.97 30.12 19.69
N ALA A 116 -49.72 29.10 20.12
CA ALA A 116 -51.10 29.27 20.57
C ALA A 116 -51.22 29.95 21.94
N ALA A 117 -50.21 29.83 22.82
CA ALA A 117 -50.23 30.42 24.15
C ALA A 117 -50.07 31.94 24.14
N ALA A 118 -50.67 32.66 25.10
CA ALA A 118 -50.48 34.09 25.25
C ALA A 118 -49.00 34.40 25.61
N PRO A 119 -48.34 35.41 25.01
CA PRO A 119 -46.89 35.62 25.11
C PRO A 119 -46.32 35.69 26.53
N ALA A 120 -47.03 36.35 27.45
CA ALA A 120 -46.61 36.53 28.84
C ALA A 120 -47.17 35.46 29.80
N SER A 121 -47.84 34.42 29.29
CA SER A 121 -48.43 33.37 30.12
C SER A 121 -47.39 32.39 30.67
N ALA A 122 -47.69 31.79 31.82
CA ALA A 122 -46.89 30.70 32.38
C ALA A 122 -46.77 29.52 31.40
N VAL A 123 -47.82 29.24 30.61
CA VAL A 123 -47.82 28.19 29.58
C VAL A 123 -46.77 28.48 28.51
N ALA A 124 -46.70 29.72 28.01
CA ALA A 124 -45.70 30.11 27.02
C ALA A 124 -44.27 30.01 27.58
N GLN A 125 -44.05 30.39 28.84
CA GLN A 125 -42.74 30.28 29.49
C GLN A 125 -42.30 28.82 29.64
N VAL A 126 -43.21 27.92 30.07
CA VAL A 126 -42.91 26.49 30.20
C VAL A 126 -42.63 25.87 28.83
N ALA A 127 -43.45 26.16 27.83
CA ALA A 127 -43.25 25.66 26.46
C ALA A 127 -41.92 26.13 25.86
N TYR A 128 -41.56 27.40 26.07
CA TYR A 128 -40.25 27.95 25.65
C TYR A 128 -39.08 27.19 26.30
N GLN A 129 -39.11 27.00 27.62
CA GLN A 129 -38.04 26.30 28.33
C GLN A 129 -37.92 24.84 27.90
N GLN A 130 -39.05 24.18 27.65
CA GLN A 130 -39.09 22.81 27.17
C GLN A 130 -38.49 22.69 25.77
N LEU A 131 -38.91 23.54 24.82
CA LEU A 131 -38.37 23.55 23.46
C LEU A 131 -36.86 23.82 23.46
N ARG A 132 -36.40 24.81 24.24
CA ARG A 132 -34.97 25.12 24.36
C ARG A 132 -34.15 23.92 24.87
N ARG A 133 -34.67 23.18 25.86
CA ARG A 133 -34.03 21.95 26.36
C ARG A 133 -34.04 20.83 25.31
N GLN A 134 -35.12 20.69 24.55
CA GLN A 134 -35.25 19.68 23.50
C GLN A 134 -34.28 19.97 22.34
N SER A 135 -34.18 21.21 21.86
CA SER A 135 -33.18 21.59 20.84
C SER A 135 -31.75 21.33 21.33
N ALA A 136 -31.44 21.69 22.57
CA ALA A 136 -30.14 21.38 23.16
C ALA A 136 -29.87 19.86 23.23
N ARG A 137 -30.91 19.04 23.47
CA ARG A 137 -30.80 17.59 23.50
C ARG A 137 -30.53 16.98 22.13
N VAL A 138 -31.14 17.52 21.06
CA VAL A 138 -30.83 17.14 19.67
C VAL A 138 -29.35 17.39 19.37
N ALA A 139 -28.85 18.58 19.69
CA ALA A 139 -27.44 18.92 19.52
C ALA A 139 -26.52 18.00 20.34
N ALA A 140 -26.84 17.74 21.61
CA ALA A 140 -26.05 16.88 22.48
C ALA A 140 -25.98 15.44 21.97
N LEU A 141 -27.09 14.90 21.46
CA LEU A 141 -27.19 13.56 20.92
C LEU A 141 -26.28 13.39 19.68
N ASN A 142 -26.34 14.34 18.75
CA ASN A 142 -25.49 14.35 17.56
C ASN A 142 -24.01 14.60 17.87
N LEU A 143 -23.69 15.52 18.79
CA LEU A 143 -22.31 15.77 19.22
C LEU A 143 -21.69 14.53 19.89
N HIS A 144 -22.46 13.84 20.73
CA HIS A 144 -22.02 12.60 21.36
C HIS A 144 -21.79 11.50 20.32
N ALA A 145 -22.65 11.38 19.30
CA ALA A 145 -22.43 10.44 18.20
C ALA A 145 -21.14 10.76 17.41
N ILE A 146 -20.88 12.04 17.12
CA ILE A 146 -19.62 12.50 16.49
C ILE A 146 -18.41 12.11 17.35
N GLU A 147 -18.48 12.34 18.67
CA GLU A 147 -17.40 12.00 19.59
C GLU A 147 -17.14 10.48 19.64
N GLN A 148 -18.19 9.67 19.75
CA GLN A 148 -18.06 8.21 19.73
C GLN A 148 -17.48 7.69 18.41
N GLN A 149 -17.92 8.25 17.28
CA GLN A 149 -17.38 7.89 15.97
C GLN A 149 -15.90 8.28 15.83
N SER A 150 -15.51 9.44 16.36
CA SER A 150 -14.11 9.87 16.42
C SER A 150 -13.25 8.90 17.23
N GLN A 151 -13.74 8.50 18.42
CA GLN A 151 -13.04 7.53 19.27
C GLN A 151 -12.88 6.16 18.59
N ARG A 152 -13.93 5.64 17.94
CA ARG A 152 -13.86 4.38 17.16
C ARG A 152 -12.85 4.48 16.02
N THR A 153 -12.89 5.58 15.25
CA THR A 153 -11.94 5.82 14.16
C THR A 153 -10.51 5.85 14.67
N ARG A 154 -10.26 6.49 15.81
CA ARG A 154 -8.93 6.54 16.45
C ARG A 154 -8.45 5.16 16.92
N GLN A 155 -9.34 4.34 17.49
CA GLN A 155 -9.00 2.97 17.89
C GLN A 155 -8.64 2.10 16.69
N ILE A 156 -9.41 2.19 15.60
CA ILE A 156 -9.12 1.48 14.35
C ILE A 156 -7.77 1.95 13.80
N ALA A 157 -7.53 3.26 13.75
CA ALA A 157 -6.26 3.82 13.29
C ALA A 157 -5.06 3.30 14.09
N ASN A 158 -5.14 3.32 15.42
CA ASN A 158 -4.06 2.81 16.27
C ASN A 158 -3.78 1.33 16.02
N ARG A 159 -4.82 0.49 15.94
CA ARG A 159 -4.66 -0.95 15.64
C ARG A 159 -4.03 -1.18 14.26
N THR A 160 -4.46 -0.42 13.25
CA THR A 160 -3.89 -0.50 11.91
C THR A 160 -2.43 -0.07 11.89
N ILE A 161 -2.09 1.04 12.53
CA ILE A 161 -0.71 1.53 12.62
C ILE A 161 0.19 0.49 13.31
N THR A 162 -0.26 -0.10 14.42
CA THR A 162 0.49 -1.17 15.09
C THR A 162 0.67 -2.39 14.18
N THR A 163 -0.39 -2.79 13.46
CA THR A 163 -0.34 -3.94 12.55
C THR A 163 0.62 -3.70 11.37
N LEU A 164 0.52 -2.54 10.72
CA LEU A 164 1.43 -2.15 9.65
C LEU A 164 2.88 -2.03 10.16
N GLY A 165 3.09 -1.47 11.36
CA GLY A 165 4.39 -1.39 12.00
C GLY A 165 5.01 -2.77 12.26
N LEU A 166 4.22 -3.73 12.74
CA LEU A 166 4.66 -5.12 12.93
C LEU A 166 5.01 -5.81 11.59
N LEU A 167 4.16 -5.64 10.56
CA LEU A 167 4.44 -6.17 9.22
C LEU A 167 5.71 -5.55 8.61
N ALA A 168 5.89 -4.24 8.77
CA ALA A 168 7.07 -3.54 8.31
C ALA A 168 8.34 -4.02 9.05
N ALA A 169 8.27 -4.17 10.38
CA ALA A 169 9.37 -4.70 11.17
C ALA A 169 9.75 -6.13 10.74
N LEU A 170 8.77 -7.01 10.49
CA LEU A 170 9.01 -8.35 9.94
C LEU A 170 9.68 -8.29 8.56
N GLY A 171 9.23 -7.39 7.68
CA GLY A 171 9.83 -7.18 6.37
C GLY A 171 11.28 -6.69 6.46
N ILE A 172 11.57 -5.77 7.38
CA ILE A 172 12.92 -5.28 7.65
C ILE A 172 13.81 -6.42 8.15
N LEU A 173 13.36 -7.19 9.15
CA LEU A 173 14.12 -8.32 9.69
C LEU A 173 14.42 -9.38 8.62
N ALA A 174 13.44 -9.69 7.77
CA ALA A 174 13.64 -10.59 6.65
C ALA A 174 14.65 -10.03 5.64
N THR A 175 14.53 -8.75 5.30
CA THR A 175 15.48 -8.07 4.39
C THR A 175 16.90 -8.08 4.97
N PHE A 176 17.06 -7.79 6.26
CA PHE A 176 18.34 -7.90 6.96
C PHE A 176 18.90 -9.32 6.88
N SER A 177 18.08 -10.34 7.17
CA SER A 177 18.48 -11.74 7.05
C SER A 177 18.95 -12.09 5.64
N PHE A 178 18.27 -11.58 4.61
CA PHE A 178 18.69 -11.74 3.22
C PHE A 178 20.01 -11.04 2.92
N ILE A 179 20.20 -9.78 3.34
CA ILE A 179 21.44 -9.03 3.10
C ILE A 179 22.66 -9.76 3.67
N PHE A 180 22.55 -10.34 4.87
CA PHE A 180 23.68 -11.03 5.50
C PHE A 180 23.88 -12.46 5.01
N SER A 181 22.81 -13.17 4.61
CA SER A 181 22.92 -14.56 4.15
C SER A 181 23.23 -14.67 2.64
N PHE A 182 22.85 -13.66 1.84
CA PHE A 182 22.98 -13.69 0.38
C PHE A 182 24.43 -13.79 -0.14
N PRO A 183 25.43 -13.08 0.42
CA PRO A 183 26.82 -13.14 -0.08
C PRO A 183 27.41 -14.56 -0.05
N ASP A 184 27.07 -15.35 0.97
CA ASP A 184 27.58 -16.73 1.09
C ASP A 184 27.05 -17.66 -0.01
N TYR A 185 25.88 -17.38 -0.57
CA TYR A 185 25.28 -18.22 -1.61
C TYR A 185 25.75 -17.88 -3.01
N VAL A 186 26.15 -16.63 -3.27
CA VAL A 186 26.45 -16.16 -4.64
C VAL A 186 27.87 -15.63 -4.74
N THR A 187 28.30 -14.77 -3.83
CA THR A 187 29.61 -14.10 -3.91
C THR A 187 30.76 -15.10 -3.74
N LYS A 188 30.71 -15.96 -2.73
CA LYS A 188 31.79 -16.94 -2.47
C LYS A 188 32.08 -17.88 -3.66
N PRO A 189 31.08 -18.58 -4.25
CA PRO A 189 31.34 -19.44 -5.41
C PRO A 189 31.84 -18.67 -6.64
N VAL A 190 31.39 -17.43 -6.83
CA VAL A 190 31.86 -16.58 -7.94
C VAL A 190 33.32 -16.15 -7.73
N GLU A 191 33.71 -15.81 -6.51
CA GLU A 191 35.08 -15.48 -6.15
C GLU A 191 36.02 -16.69 -6.34
N GLU A 192 35.60 -17.87 -5.86
CA GLU A 192 36.36 -19.13 -6.04
C GLU A 192 36.55 -19.48 -7.52
N LEU A 193 35.48 -19.38 -8.33
CA LEU A 193 35.55 -19.60 -9.77
C LEU A 193 36.48 -18.59 -10.45
N THR A 194 36.38 -17.31 -10.08
CA THR A 194 37.25 -16.25 -10.62
C THR A 194 38.71 -16.50 -10.27
N ALA A 195 39.00 -16.91 -9.04
CA ALA A 195 40.35 -17.26 -8.60
C ALA A 195 40.87 -18.50 -9.34
N GLY A 196 40.05 -19.53 -9.52
CA GLY A 196 40.39 -20.74 -10.28
C GLY A 196 40.74 -20.44 -11.74
N ILE A 197 39.91 -19.63 -12.43
CA ILE A 197 40.17 -19.22 -13.81
C ILE A 197 41.47 -18.42 -13.92
N ARG A 198 41.76 -17.53 -12.97
CA ARG A 198 43.02 -16.76 -12.97
C ARG A 198 44.25 -17.65 -12.82
N ARG A 199 44.20 -18.68 -11.95
CA ARG A 199 45.29 -19.63 -11.77
C ARG A 199 45.48 -20.52 -12.99
N LEU A 200 44.38 -21.01 -13.56
CA LEU A 200 44.40 -21.79 -14.80
C LEU A 200 45.03 -21.00 -15.95
N ALA A 201 44.67 -19.71 -16.08
CA ALA A 201 45.25 -18.82 -17.09
C ALA A 201 46.73 -18.49 -16.85
N ALA A 202 47.21 -18.63 -15.61
CA ALA A 202 48.62 -18.47 -15.24
C ALA A 202 49.45 -19.76 -15.43
N GLY A 203 48.83 -20.84 -15.95
CA GLY A 203 49.50 -22.12 -16.21
C GLY A 203 49.41 -23.15 -15.08
N ASP A 204 48.69 -22.86 -13.98
CA ASP A 204 48.46 -23.85 -12.93
C ASP A 204 47.26 -24.75 -13.28
N TYR A 205 47.51 -25.76 -14.12
CA TYR A 205 46.49 -26.74 -14.53
C TYR A 205 46.19 -27.80 -13.47
N SER A 206 46.98 -27.86 -12.39
CA SER A 206 46.71 -28.76 -11.26
C SER A 206 45.53 -28.32 -10.40
N GLN A 207 45.12 -27.06 -10.54
CA GLN A 207 44.07 -26.48 -9.73
C GLN A 207 42.70 -27.12 -10.02
N ARG A 208 41.94 -27.37 -8.94
CA ARG A 208 40.57 -27.89 -9.00
C ARG A 208 39.65 -27.02 -8.15
N LEU A 209 38.44 -26.80 -8.64
CA LEU A 209 37.37 -26.19 -7.86
C LEU A 209 36.64 -27.27 -7.05
N PRO A 210 36.37 -27.03 -5.75
CA PRO A 210 35.51 -27.91 -4.97
C PRO A 210 34.12 -27.91 -5.60
N VAL A 211 33.50 -29.09 -5.76
CA VAL A 211 32.13 -29.19 -6.27
C VAL A 211 31.20 -28.59 -5.21
N PRO A 212 30.56 -27.44 -5.45
CA PRO A 212 29.78 -26.77 -4.44
C PRO A 212 28.53 -27.58 -4.10
N ALA A 213 28.01 -27.41 -2.87
CA ALA A 213 26.77 -28.05 -2.43
C ALA A 213 25.53 -27.60 -3.23
N TYR A 214 25.64 -26.49 -3.98
CA TYR A 214 24.58 -25.91 -4.79
C TYR A 214 24.66 -26.39 -6.23
N GLN A 215 23.56 -26.95 -6.74
CA GLN A 215 23.46 -27.56 -8.06
C GLN A 215 23.83 -26.58 -9.20
N GLU A 216 23.50 -25.30 -9.03
CA GLU A 216 23.76 -24.26 -10.03
C GLU A 216 25.26 -24.00 -10.26
N PHE A 217 26.09 -24.17 -9.22
CA PHE A 217 27.55 -24.03 -9.35
C PHE A 217 28.25 -25.38 -9.52
N ALA A 218 27.62 -26.50 -9.14
CA ALA A 218 28.17 -27.84 -9.32
C ALA A 218 28.50 -28.13 -10.80
N GLY A 219 27.58 -27.83 -11.73
CA GLY A 219 27.83 -28.04 -13.16
C GLY A 219 28.99 -27.20 -13.71
N VAL A 220 29.14 -25.96 -13.22
CA VAL A 220 30.24 -25.06 -13.63
C VAL A 220 31.57 -25.54 -13.07
N ALA A 221 31.61 -25.96 -11.81
CA ALA A 221 32.82 -26.51 -11.19
C ALA A 221 33.27 -27.81 -11.87
N THR A 222 32.33 -28.71 -12.22
CA THR A 222 32.64 -29.92 -12.98
C THR A 222 33.23 -29.58 -14.35
N ALA A 223 32.60 -28.70 -15.13
CA ALA A 223 33.12 -28.30 -16.43
C ALA A 223 34.51 -27.63 -16.34
N PHE A 224 34.74 -26.81 -15.31
CA PHE A 224 36.06 -26.23 -15.03
C PHE A 224 37.11 -27.32 -14.75
N ASN A 225 36.81 -28.27 -13.87
CA ASN A 225 37.73 -29.34 -13.50
C ASN A 225 38.07 -30.25 -14.70
N ASP A 226 37.09 -30.55 -15.55
CA ASP A 226 37.30 -31.32 -16.77
C ASP A 226 38.21 -30.59 -17.77
N MET A 227 38.07 -29.27 -17.91
CA MET A 227 38.96 -28.45 -18.75
C MET A 227 40.38 -28.42 -18.17
N ALA A 228 40.52 -28.19 -16.86
CA ALA A 228 41.81 -28.16 -16.19
C ALA A 228 42.57 -29.49 -16.36
N GLN A 229 41.87 -30.61 -16.20
CA GLN A 229 42.46 -31.93 -16.39
C GLN A 229 42.89 -32.21 -17.83
N LYS A 230 42.12 -31.75 -18.83
CA LYS A 230 42.54 -31.86 -20.23
C LYS A 230 43.82 -31.06 -20.48
N LEU A 231 43.89 -29.82 -20.01
CA LEU A 231 45.08 -28.97 -20.16
C LEU A 231 46.30 -29.58 -19.48
N GLU A 232 46.15 -30.11 -18.26
CA GLU A 232 47.21 -30.81 -17.54
C GLU A 232 47.73 -32.04 -18.31
N ASN A 233 46.85 -32.80 -18.96
CA ASN A 233 47.26 -33.94 -19.78
C ASN A 233 48.06 -33.54 -21.04
N TYR A 234 47.83 -32.31 -21.54
CA TYR A 234 48.58 -31.71 -22.65
C TYR A 234 49.85 -31.00 -22.20
N GLU A 235 50.21 -31.03 -20.90
CA GLU A 235 51.45 -30.49 -20.40
C GLU A 235 52.49 -31.62 -20.18
N THR A 236 53.75 -31.34 -20.47
CA THR A 236 54.87 -32.24 -20.15
C THR A 236 55.28 -32.08 -18.68
N PRO A 237 56.00 -33.05 -18.09
CA PRO A 237 56.54 -32.93 -16.74
C PRO A 237 57.40 -31.66 -16.50
N ASP A 238 57.93 -31.07 -17.57
CA ASP A 238 58.77 -29.87 -17.55
C ASP A 238 57.99 -28.56 -17.82
N GLY A 239 56.64 -28.59 -17.85
CA GLY A 239 55.79 -27.41 -18.03
C GLY A 239 55.69 -26.88 -19.46
N THR A 240 56.13 -27.67 -20.45
CA THR A 240 55.98 -27.33 -21.87
C THR A 240 54.78 -28.05 -22.49
N PRO A 241 54.05 -27.46 -23.45
CA PRO A 241 52.97 -28.15 -24.13
C PRO A 241 53.50 -29.44 -24.77
N ARG A 242 52.85 -30.57 -24.50
CA ARG A 242 52.96 -31.79 -25.30
C ARG A 242 52.45 -31.43 -26.70
N LEU A 243 53.37 -31.02 -27.56
CA LEU A 243 53.13 -31.03 -29.00
C LEU A 243 52.94 -32.51 -29.36
N GLU A 244 51.69 -32.93 -29.56
CA GLU A 244 51.42 -34.19 -30.24
C GLU A 244 52.17 -34.12 -31.58
N THR A 245 53.27 -34.86 -31.67
CA THR A 245 53.99 -35.10 -32.92
C THR A 245 53.27 -36.13 -33.79
N ASP A 246 52.07 -36.59 -33.40
CA ASP A 246 51.23 -37.48 -34.18
C ASP A 246 49.92 -36.78 -34.58
N GLY A 247 49.71 -36.68 -35.89
CA GLY A 247 48.85 -35.69 -36.50
C GLY A 247 47.36 -35.98 -36.39
N ALA A 248 46.61 -35.02 -35.83
CA ALA A 248 45.18 -34.85 -36.11
C ALA A 248 44.78 -33.38 -36.35
N LEU A 249 45.59 -32.39 -35.94
CA LEU A 249 45.30 -30.97 -36.14
C LEU A 249 45.64 -30.43 -37.54
N GLU A 250 46.34 -31.19 -38.38
CA GLU A 250 46.51 -30.83 -39.80
C GLU A 250 45.27 -31.15 -40.67
N ARG A 251 44.29 -31.92 -40.18
CA ARG A 251 43.15 -32.34 -41.02
C ARG A 251 41.85 -31.55 -40.83
N THR A 252 41.82 -30.52 -39.98
CA THR A 252 40.58 -29.74 -39.75
C THR A 252 40.76 -28.23 -39.67
N THR A 253 41.84 -27.65 -40.19
CA THR A 253 41.92 -26.20 -40.48
C THR A 253 41.64 -25.91 -41.96
N VAL A 254 40.45 -26.29 -42.43
CA VAL A 254 39.80 -25.59 -43.55
C VAL A 254 38.54 -24.92 -43.01
N HIS A 255 38.73 -23.96 -42.12
CA HIS A 255 37.67 -22.99 -41.86
C HIS A 255 37.77 -21.90 -42.93
N ARG A 256 36.96 -22.06 -43.98
CA ARG A 256 36.72 -21.06 -45.02
C ARG A 256 36.19 -19.78 -44.34
N ARG A 257 36.95 -18.68 -44.41
CA ARG A 257 36.44 -17.34 -44.04
C ARG A 257 35.15 -17.08 -44.84
N PRO A 258 34.02 -16.73 -44.19
CA PRO A 258 32.85 -16.26 -44.93
C PRO A 258 33.22 -14.90 -45.56
N GLY A 259 33.29 -14.84 -46.89
CA GLY A 259 33.50 -13.60 -47.64
C GLY A 259 34.68 -13.56 -48.63
N ALA A 260 35.50 -14.60 -48.74
CA ALA A 260 36.53 -14.65 -49.79
C ALA A 260 35.92 -15.13 -51.12
N ALA A 261 35.82 -14.22 -52.09
CA ALA A 261 35.37 -14.50 -53.45
C ALA A 261 36.19 -15.63 -54.09
N ALA A 262 35.52 -16.48 -54.86
CA ALA A 262 36.16 -17.58 -55.58
C ALA A 262 37.20 -17.03 -56.58
N ALA A 263 38.45 -17.47 -56.46
CA ALA A 263 39.45 -17.27 -57.50
C ALA A 263 39.03 -18.03 -58.76
N PRO A 264 39.20 -17.45 -59.97
CA PRO A 264 38.76 -18.08 -61.20
C PRO A 264 39.67 -19.29 -61.54
N ALA A 265 39.07 -20.30 -62.18
CA ALA A 265 39.74 -21.53 -62.58
C ALA A 265 40.90 -21.26 -63.57
N PRO A 266 41.96 -22.08 -63.57
CA PRO A 266 43.09 -21.90 -64.47
C PRO A 266 42.72 -22.28 -65.89
N ASN A 267 43.12 -21.46 -66.87
CA ASN A 267 43.01 -21.78 -68.28
C ASN A 267 44.05 -22.83 -68.67
N ALA A 268 43.61 -23.79 -69.49
CA ALA A 268 44.45 -24.77 -70.15
C ALA A 268 45.22 -24.10 -71.29
N ASP A 269 46.29 -23.37 -70.97
CA ASP A 269 47.47 -23.26 -71.84
C ASP A 269 48.64 -22.64 -71.09
N GLY A 270 49.66 -23.47 -70.84
CA GLY A 270 50.82 -23.11 -70.03
C GLY A 270 51.76 -22.14 -70.74
N ARG A 271 51.63 -20.82 -70.48
CA ARG A 271 52.69 -19.83 -70.71
C ARG A 271 52.75 -18.78 -69.59
N PRO A 272 53.95 -18.31 -69.21
CA PRO A 272 54.11 -17.31 -68.16
C PRO A 272 53.82 -15.91 -68.70
N GLY A 273 52.94 -15.18 -68.02
CA GLY A 273 52.76 -13.74 -68.18
C GLY A 273 53.53 -13.00 -67.08
N VAL A 274 54.19 -11.92 -67.50
CA VAL A 274 55.05 -10.99 -66.73
C VAL A 274 54.35 -10.38 -65.52
#